data_AF-A0A6J7BPH7-F1
#
_entry.id   AF-A0A6J7BPH7-F1
#
_cell.length_a   1.000
_cell.length_b   1.000
_cell.length_c   1.000
_cell.angle_alpha   90.00
_cell.angle_beta   90.00
_cell.angle_gamma   90.00
#
_symmetry.space_group_name_H-M   'P 1'
#
loop_
_entity.id
_entity.type
_entity.pdbx_description
1 polymer ?
#
loop_
_entity_poly.entity_id
_entity_poly.type
_entity_poly.pdbx_seq_one_letter_code
_entity_poly.pdbx_strand_id
1 'polypeptide(L)'
;MNIIKASIAGLHRSELIKADIEIIPLDLTVPESWSVPPETVFALRIFSPWEASKLTLFTEQGFETLALPASASKLSATVIRQSLVANDASWKLAVSPEAITTIQREWDSANSMKASA
;
A
#
# COMPACT_ATOMS: atom_id res chain seq x y z
N MET A 1 10.39 -0.36 5.24
CA MET A 1 9.35 0.03 6.24
C MET A 1 9.44 1.50 6.66
N ASN A 2 9.60 2.46 5.72
CA ASN A 2 9.89 3.86 6.08
C ASN A 2 8.87 4.90 5.57
N ILE A 3 7.95 4.54 4.68
CA ILE A 3 7.05 5.51 4.03
C ILE A 3 5.76 5.76 4.81
N ILE A 4 5.25 4.76 5.53
CA ILE A 4 4.10 4.96 6.44
C ILE A 4 4.54 5.80 7.65
N LYS A 5 5.77 5.58 8.14
CA LYS A 5 6.34 6.29 9.30
C LYS A 5 6.57 7.78 9.06
N ALA A 6 6.92 8.20 7.84
CA ALA A 6 7.30 9.59 7.55
C ALA A 6 6.11 10.56 7.44
N SER A 7 4.90 10.06 7.18
CA SER A 7 3.73 10.93 7.01
C SER A 7 2.78 10.94 8.20
N ILE A 8 3.09 10.12 9.20
CA ILE A 8 2.50 10.19 10.53
C ILE A 8 3.40 11.05 11.45
N ALA A 9 4.29 11.88 10.88
CA ALA A 9 5.33 12.62 11.59
C ALA A 9 4.83 13.65 12.64
N GLY A 10 3.52 13.84 12.77
CA GLY A 10 2.91 14.55 13.90
C GLY A 10 2.62 13.69 15.12
N LEU A 11 2.56 12.36 14.99
CA LEU A 11 2.41 11.44 16.11
C LEU A 11 3.80 10.92 16.51
N HIS A 12 4.12 11.07 17.80
CA HIS A 12 5.37 10.56 18.33
C HIS A 12 5.44 9.03 18.11
N ARG A 13 6.64 8.49 17.84
CA ARG A 13 6.87 7.04 17.64
C ARG A 13 6.22 6.17 18.73
N SER A 14 6.10 6.69 19.95
CA SER A 14 5.44 6.07 21.10
C SER A 14 3.91 5.94 20.99
N GLU A 15 3.25 6.79 20.19
CA GLU A 15 1.80 6.77 19.98
C GLU A 15 1.42 5.75 18.90
N LEU A 16 2.22 5.62 17.85
CA LEU A 16 2.08 4.58 16.82
C LEU A 16 2.30 3.15 17.38
N ILE A 17 3.12 3.01 18.43
CA ILE A 17 3.34 1.72 19.12
C ILE A 17 2.13 1.33 20.00
N LYS A 18 1.26 2.30 20.34
CA LYS A 18 0.02 2.06 21.10
C LYS A 18 -1.23 1.98 20.22
N ALA A 19 -1.10 2.24 18.93
CA ALA A 19 -2.23 2.12 18.00
C ALA A 19 -2.45 0.65 17.65
N ASP A 20 -3.67 0.16 17.84
CA ASP A 20 -4.09 -1.12 17.29
C ASP A 20 -4.13 -1.00 15.76
N ILE A 21 -3.44 -1.90 15.07
CA ILE A 21 -3.38 -1.93 13.60
C ILE A 21 -4.23 -3.09 13.11
N GLU A 22 -5.27 -2.79 12.37
CA GLU A 22 -6.07 -3.75 11.61
C GLU A 22 -5.81 -3.61 10.11
N ILE A 23 -5.77 -4.73 9.39
CA ILE A 23 -5.63 -4.76 7.93
C ILE A 23 -6.94 -5.26 7.34
N ILE A 24 -7.70 -4.35 6.73
CA ILE A 24 -8.99 -4.65 6.09
C ILE A 24 -8.80 -4.67 4.57
N PRO A 25 -9.03 -5.82 3.89
CA PRO A 25 -9.03 -5.86 2.44
C PRO A 25 -10.30 -5.20 1.89
N LEU A 26 -10.14 -4.27 0.95
CA LEU A 26 -11.25 -3.59 0.27
C LEU A 26 -11.20 -3.88 -1.23
N ASP A 27 -12.28 -4.46 -1.75
CA ASP A 27 -12.44 -4.66 -3.19
C ASP A 27 -12.88 -3.36 -3.85
N LEU A 28 -12.00 -2.74 -4.63
CA LEU A 28 -12.29 -1.48 -5.32
C LEU A 28 -13.35 -1.60 -6.42
N THR A 29 -13.75 -2.81 -6.81
CA THR A 29 -14.76 -3.07 -7.84
C THR A 29 -16.17 -3.23 -7.28
N VAL A 30 -16.30 -3.45 -5.97
CA VAL A 30 -17.58 -3.66 -5.28
C VAL A 30 -17.63 -2.75 -4.03
N PRO A 31 -17.64 -1.42 -4.21
CA PRO A 31 -17.53 -0.47 -3.11
C PRO A 31 -18.65 -0.57 -2.06
N GLU A 32 -19.84 -0.99 -2.48
CA GLU A 32 -20.99 -1.23 -1.62
C GLU A 32 -20.79 -2.38 -0.61
N SER A 33 -19.77 -3.22 -0.82
CA SER A 33 -19.45 -4.34 0.08
C SER A 33 -18.56 -3.94 1.26
N TRP A 34 -18.05 -2.70 1.28
CA TRP A 34 -17.09 -2.28 2.29
C TRP A 34 -17.75 -2.15 3.66
N SER A 35 -17.14 -2.82 4.64
CA SER A 35 -17.52 -2.72 6.05
C SER A 35 -16.37 -2.12 6.82
N VAL A 36 -16.43 -0.82 7.06
CA VAL A 36 -15.47 -0.07 7.90
C VAL A 36 -16.22 0.70 8.99
N PRO A 37 -15.58 1.01 10.13
CA PRO A 37 -16.19 1.86 11.15
C PRO A 37 -16.72 3.18 10.57
N PRO A 38 -17.86 3.70 11.04
CA PRO A 38 -18.50 4.88 10.46
C PRO A 38 -17.65 6.16 10.58
N GLU A 39 -16.77 6.23 11.57
CA GLU A 39 -15.80 7.31 11.80
C GLU A 39 -14.50 7.17 10.99
N THR A 40 -14.45 6.24 10.04
CA THR A 40 -13.25 5.99 9.23
C THR A 40 -12.97 7.18 8.30
N VAL A 41 -11.75 7.70 8.40
CA VAL A 41 -11.20 8.69 7.46
C VAL A 41 -10.20 7.99 6.53
N PHE A 42 -10.48 8.01 5.23
CA PHE A 42 -9.55 7.49 4.23
C PHE A 42 -8.49 8.53 3.89
N ALA A 43 -7.25 8.27 4.33
CA ALA A 43 -6.10 9.11 3.99
C ALA A 43 -5.38 8.57 2.75
N LEU A 44 -5.38 9.34 1.66
CA LEU A 44 -4.76 8.95 0.38
C LEU A 44 -3.62 9.88 -0.01
N ARG A 45 -2.48 9.31 -0.42
CA ARG A 45 -1.46 10.07 -1.16
C ARG A 45 -1.70 9.94 -2.65
N ILE A 46 -1.79 11.08 -3.32
CA ILE A 46 -2.08 11.15 -4.75
C ILE A 46 -0.77 11.43 -5.50
N PHE A 47 -0.33 10.46 -6.31
CA PHE A 47 0.89 10.59 -7.12
C PHE A 47 0.60 10.56 -8.63
N SER A 48 -0.64 10.26 -9.03
CA SER A 48 -1.07 10.04 -10.41
C SER A 48 -2.61 10.07 -10.49
N PRO A 49 -3.18 10.11 -11.70
CA PRO A 49 -4.63 10.09 -11.90
C PRO A 49 -5.33 8.87 -11.30
N TRP A 50 -4.65 7.71 -11.24
CA TRP A 50 -5.23 6.50 -10.66
C TRP A 50 -5.42 6.58 -9.14
N GLU A 51 -4.50 7.24 -8.42
CA GLU A 51 -4.74 7.48 -6.99
C GLU A 51 -5.86 8.53 -6.81
N ALA A 52 -5.94 9.53 -7.69
CA ALA A 52 -6.99 10.54 -7.67
C ALA A 52 -8.38 9.93 -7.87
N SER A 53 -8.52 8.95 -8.77
CA SER A 53 -9.81 8.26 -8.99
C SER A 53 -10.30 7.49 -7.77
N LYS A 54 -9.39 7.01 -6.90
CA LYS A 54 -9.80 6.37 -5.63
C LYS A 54 -10.32 7.38 -4.63
N LEU A 55 -9.72 8.56 -4.56
CA LEU A 55 -10.23 9.64 -3.71
C LEU A 55 -11.66 9.97 -4.09
N THR A 56 -11.93 10.10 -5.39
CA THR A 56 -13.30 10.28 -5.91
C THR A 56 -14.20 9.13 -5.49
N LEU A 57 -13.78 7.88 -5.70
CA LEU A 57 -14.56 6.70 -5.31
C LEU A 57 -14.95 6.71 -3.82
N PHE A 58 -13.99 6.96 -2.92
CA PHE A 58 -14.26 6.99 -1.49
C PHE A 58 -15.23 8.12 -1.12
N THR A 59 -15.07 9.30 -1.71
CA THR A 59 -15.97 10.44 -1.49
C THR A 59 -17.38 10.15 -2.02
N GLU A 60 -17.52 9.50 -3.18
CA GLU A 60 -18.81 9.13 -3.77
C GLU A 60 -19.56 8.08 -2.94
N GLN A 61 -18.84 7.22 -2.20
CA GLN A 61 -19.42 6.29 -1.23
C GLN A 61 -19.78 6.97 0.12
N GLY A 62 -19.57 8.28 0.24
CA GLY A 62 -19.93 9.05 1.42
C GLY A 62 -18.91 8.98 2.56
N PHE A 63 -17.71 8.44 2.33
CA PHE A 63 -16.67 8.42 3.35
C PHE A 63 -15.97 9.77 3.48
N GLU A 64 -15.50 10.06 4.69
CA GLU A 64 -14.58 11.16 4.92
C GLU A 64 -13.22 10.84 4.30
N THR A 65 -12.65 11.79 3.56
CA THR A 65 -11.39 11.59 2.84
C THR A 65 -10.40 12.71 3.12
N LEU A 66 -9.12 12.33 3.21
CA LEU A 66 -8.01 13.24 3.41
C LEU A 66 -6.94 13.02 2.33
N ALA A 67 -6.77 14.01 1.45
CA ALA A 67 -5.68 14.02 0.49
C ALA A 67 -4.38 14.45 1.17
N LEU A 68 -3.42 13.53 1.23
CA LEU A 68 -2.08 13.77 1.75
C LEU A 68 -1.14 14.24 0.63
N PRO A 69 -0.22 15.18 0.92
CA PRO A 69 0.77 15.61 -0.05
C PRO A 69 1.65 14.44 -0.52
N ALA A 70 2.01 14.45 -1.80
CA ALA A 70 2.94 13.50 -2.36
C ALA A 70 4.33 13.65 -1.71
N SER A 71 4.97 12.54 -1.36
CA SER A 71 6.37 12.54 -0.94
C SER A 71 7.29 12.82 -2.14
N ALA A 72 8.48 13.37 -1.88
CA ALA A 72 9.48 13.66 -2.91
C ALA A 72 9.90 12.42 -3.72
N SER A 73 9.82 11.22 -3.11
CA SER A 73 10.04 9.94 -3.78
C SER A 73 8.76 9.10 -3.78
N LYS A 74 8.39 8.57 -4.94
CA LYS A 74 7.33 7.56 -5.10
C LYS A 74 7.96 6.17 -5.09
N LEU A 75 7.56 5.33 -4.13
CA LEU A 75 7.78 3.88 -4.27
C LEU A 75 6.80 3.32 -5.28
N SER A 76 7.32 2.67 -6.32
CA SER A 76 6.52 2.10 -7.40
C SER A 76 6.54 0.58 -7.35
N ALA A 77 5.37 -0.03 -7.19
CA ALA A 77 5.21 -1.47 -7.29
C ALA A 77 5.61 -2.00 -8.68
N THR A 78 5.43 -1.20 -9.73
CA THR A 78 5.86 -1.57 -11.09
C THR A 78 7.38 -1.69 -11.19
N VAL A 79 8.12 -0.74 -10.60
CA VAL A 79 9.60 -0.80 -10.57
C VAL A 79 10.07 -2.01 -9.76
N ILE A 80 9.46 -2.26 -8.60
CA ILE A 80 9.75 -3.45 -7.79
C ILE A 80 9.54 -4.75 -8.59
N ARG A 81 8.40 -4.86 -9.30
CA ARG A 81 8.13 -6.02 -10.16
C ARG A 81 9.12 -6.15 -11.31
N GLN A 82 9.56 -5.05 -11.92
CA GLN A 82 10.58 -5.07 -12.97
C GLN A 82 11.92 -5.60 -12.43
N SER A 83 12.35 -5.17 -11.24
CA SER A 83 13.55 -5.72 -10.59
C SER A 83 13.40 -7.21 -10.29
N LEU A 84 12.24 -7.66 -9.79
CA LEU A 84 11.96 -9.08 -9.57
C LEU A 84 12.04 -9.92 -10.86
N VAL A 85 11.50 -9.40 -11.97
CA VAL A 85 11.61 -10.05 -13.31
C VAL A 85 13.06 -10.10 -13.78
N ALA A 86 13.83 -9.04 -13.54
CA ALA A 86 15.24 -8.96 -13.93
C ALA A 86 16.19 -9.74 -12.99
N ASN A 87 15.67 -10.41 -11.96
CA ASN A 87 16.45 -11.02 -10.89
C ASN A 87 17.44 -10.04 -10.21
N ASP A 88 17.08 -8.76 -10.15
CA ASP A 88 17.84 -7.70 -9.53
C ASP A 88 17.43 -7.57 -8.05
N ALA A 89 18.37 -7.73 -7.12
CA ALA A 89 18.11 -7.66 -5.69
C ALA A 89 17.85 -6.23 -5.15
N SER A 90 17.97 -5.18 -5.98
CA SER A 90 17.77 -3.78 -5.56
C SER A 90 16.40 -3.50 -4.95
N TRP A 91 15.35 -4.26 -5.34
CA TRP A 91 14.00 -4.12 -4.78
C TRP A 91 13.95 -4.36 -3.26
N LYS A 92 14.90 -5.11 -2.70
CA LYS A 92 14.98 -5.36 -1.25
C LYS A 92 15.15 -4.07 -0.45
N LEU A 93 15.77 -3.04 -1.04
CA LEU A 93 15.92 -1.71 -0.43
C LEU A 93 14.61 -0.92 -0.39
N ALA A 94 13.62 -1.29 -1.21
CA ALA A 94 12.33 -0.61 -1.32
C ALA A 94 11.29 -1.10 -0.29
N VAL A 95 11.54 -2.24 0.38
CA VAL A 95 10.55 -2.90 1.25
C VAL A 95 11.01 -2.95 2.71
N SER A 96 10.21 -3.52 3.61
CA SER A 96 10.66 -3.86 4.96
C SER A 96 11.53 -5.13 4.92
N PRO A 97 12.60 -5.23 5.73
CA PRO A 97 13.40 -6.46 5.83
C PRO A 97 12.54 -7.70 6.09
N GLU A 98 11.51 -7.55 6.92
CA GLU A 98 10.58 -8.61 7.30
C GLU A 98 9.70 -9.08 6.14
N ALA A 99 9.47 -8.25 5.12
CA ALA A 99 8.68 -8.62 3.94
C ALA A 99 9.51 -9.32 2.85
N ILE A 100 10.84 -9.24 2.89
CA ILE A 100 11.70 -9.76 1.81
C ILE A 100 11.47 -11.25 1.59
N THR A 101 11.51 -12.05 2.66
CA THR A 101 11.36 -13.51 2.57
C THR A 101 9.99 -13.90 2.02
N THR A 102 8.92 -13.23 2.48
CA THR A 102 7.56 -13.47 1.99
C THR A 102 7.44 -13.12 0.52
N ILE A 103 7.90 -11.95 0.10
CA ILE A 103 7.83 -11.52 -1.31
C ILE A 103 8.60 -12.48 -2.22
N GLN A 104 9.80 -12.89 -1.83
CA GLN A 104 10.61 -13.83 -2.60
C GLN A 104 9.89 -15.18 -2.76
N ARG A 105 9.39 -15.74 -1.66
CA ARG A 105 8.67 -17.03 -1.65
C ARG A 105 7.43 -17.00 -2.54
N GLU A 106 6.62 -15.95 -2.46
CA GLU A 106 5.41 -15.83 -3.30
C GLU A 106 5.75 -15.61 -4.77
N TRP A 107 6.81 -14.86 -5.08
CA TRP A 107 7.27 -14.64 -6.45
C TRP A 107 7.76 -15.95 -7.10
N ASP A 108 8.58 -16.72 -6.38
CA ASP A 108 9.11 -18.00 -6.86
C ASP A 108 7.97 -18.99 -7.12
N SER A 109 7.02 -19.08 -6.18
CA SER A 109 5.81 -19.91 -6.31
C SER A 109 4.99 -19.56 -7.56
N ALA A 110 4.73 -18.26 -7.79
CA ALA A 110 3.98 -17.79 -8.95
C ALA A 110 4.67 -18.09 -10.28
N ASN A 111 6.01 -18.04 -10.32
CA ASN A 111 6.79 -18.37 -11.52
C ASN A 111 6.85 -19.88 -11.77
N SER A 112 6.92 -20.71 -10.72
CA SER A 112 6.85 -22.17 -10.86
C SER A 112 5.49 -22.62 -11.42
N MET A 113 4.39 -21.98 -11.02
CA MET A 113 3.06 -22.26 -11.58
C MET A 113 2.97 -21.90 -13.06
N LYS A 114 3.57 -20.78 -13.48
CA LYS A 114 3.62 -20.37 -14.90
C LYS A 114 4.48 -21.28 -15.78
N ALA A 115 5.53 -21.89 -15.22
CA ALA A 115 6.38 -22.83 -15.95
C ALA A 115 5.76 -24.23 -16.09
N SER A 116 4.71 -24.52 -15.31
CA SER A 116 4.03 -25.82 -15.27
C SER A 116 2.67 -25.80 -16.01
N ALA A 117 2.31 -24.67 -16.63
CA ALA A 117 1.09 -24.46 -17.41
C ALA A 117 1.44 -24.27 -18.89
#